data_AF-A0A0D2AUQ9-F1
#
_entry.id   AF-A0A0D2AUQ9-F1
#
_cell.length_a   1.000
_cell.length_b   1.000
_cell.length_c   1.000
_cell.angle_alpha   90.00
_cell.angle_beta   90.00
_cell.angle_gamma   90.00
#
_symmetry.space_group_name_H-M   'P 1'
#
loop_
_entity.id
_entity.type
_entity.pdbx_description
1 polymer ?
#
loop_
_entity_poly.entity_id
_entity_poly.type
_entity_poly.pdbx_seq_one_letter_code
_entity_poly.pdbx_strand_id
1 'polypeptide(L)'
;MELSFINHGANTRGLSEADRSTIRRVSRQVGAATRKANGNGKKVNTLQIPDFLMSSLRASDQVQAPPTNDPGRQKLLKPELRAFDPQAPKVSKNGSEDQLRMTTIPPALSFKPNGRPTPPAMSVFMMPDLTVKLLDYAVNVDLLANPARWVKAFRLSSPSALQILPQRYGFSKCLDDAIDCAAGRIRLCLAGDEQVESDKLEVDKLYGRALRSLSLALSSSSSVDWTVWYATLTLLLSEVLDNSSHHGWIMHARGAFEVLLALGPDRINTEVKRDLLITQAGGMIMEATFANIDCFLRQPEWQSALHRCIDPSSKVGKRSESAIKLWMILARAPGIFRSITGVVLLRSTEDRVALIDQLRVFLTELISWGSHLRSETGSFRSQYARKHYQSTTTRYLLFLTLAYRFQIAIDVTSAPLAEANVVEGATYLEQIIDSHQHEPVSAPTLRLAKKVVDSVNTTTASWSQAQSSDTADQPGTIAPELFTHWSALVGRVV
;
A
#
# COMPACT_ATOMS: atom_id res chain seq x y z
N MET A 1 -21.39 9.92 -10.07
CA MET A 1 -20.54 8.77 -9.71
C MET A 1 -20.63 8.62 -8.20
N GLU A 2 -21.50 7.73 -7.72
CA GLU A 2 -21.62 7.47 -6.27
C GLU A 2 -20.47 6.57 -5.82
N LEU A 3 -19.69 7.04 -4.85
CA LEU A 3 -18.65 6.23 -4.20
C LEU A 3 -19.31 5.36 -3.13
N SER A 4 -19.70 4.14 -3.51
CA SER A 4 -20.37 3.18 -2.63
C SER A 4 -19.43 2.53 -1.60
N PHE A 5 -19.02 3.30 -0.59
CA PHE A 5 -18.35 2.73 0.58
C PHE A 5 -19.37 2.10 1.53
N ILE A 6 -19.26 0.77 1.67
CA ILE A 6 -19.71 -0.07 2.79
C ILE A 6 -21.19 0.13 3.24
N ASN A 7 -22.01 -0.86 2.91
CA ASN A 7 -23.25 -1.30 3.60
C ASN A 7 -24.65 -0.94 3.06
N HIS A 8 -24.84 -0.77 1.75
CA HIS A 8 -26.18 -0.79 1.12
C HIS A 8 -26.32 -1.77 -0.06
N GLY A 9 -25.88 -3.02 0.14
CA GLY A 9 -26.22 -4.15 -0.75
C GLY A 9 -27.14 -5.13 -0.02
N ALA A 10 -28.35 -5.37 -0.56
CA ALA A 10 -29.43 -6.11 0.11
C ALA A 10 -29.22 -7.64 0.27
N ASN A 11 -28.00 -8.15 -0.01
CA ASN A 11 -27.63 -9.56 0.17
C ASN A 11 -26.61 -9.68 1.30
N THR A 12 -27.10 -9.80 2.53
CA THR A 12 -26.26 -9.95 3.73
C THR A 12 -25.47 -11.26 3.69
N ARG A 13 -24.16 -11.17 3.40
CA ARG A 13 -23.21 -12.17 3.91
C ARG A 13 -23.20 -12.05 5.43
N GLY A 14 -23.95 -12.91 6.11
CA GLY A 14 -24.02 -12.93 7.55
C GLY A 14 -22.62 -13.17 8.14
N LEU A 15 -22.20 -12.31 9.07
CA LEU A 15 -21.04 -12.54 9.93
C LEU A 15 -21.10 -13.97 10.50
N SER A 16 -19.98 -14.70 10.48
CA SER A 16 -19.93 -16.04 11.05
C SER A 16 -20.22 -15.99 12.56
N GLU A 17 -20.64 -17.11 13.17
CA GLU A 17 -20.88 -17.11 14.62
C GLU A 17 -19.60 -16.86 15.43
N ALA A 18 -18.42 -17.17 14.86
CA ALA A 18 -17.12 -16.79 15.41
C ALA A 18 -16.88 -15.27 15.38
N ASP A 19 -17.22 -14.58 14.28
CA ASP A 19 -17.16 -13.12 14.18
C ASP A 19 -18.14 -12.46 15.16
N ARG A 20 -19.37 -12.96 15.22
CA ARG A 20 -20.41 -12.48 16.16
C ARG A 20 -19.99 -12.67 17.61
N SER A 21 -19.41 -13.81 17.95
CA SER A 21 -18.84 -14.09 19.28
C SER A 21 -17.71 -13.11 19.61
N THR A 22 -16.81 -12.87 18.66
CA THR A 22 -15.69 -11.92 18.80
C THR A 22 -16.19 -10.48 19.01
N ILE A 23 -17.16 -10.02 18.21
CA ILE A 23 -17.78 -8.70 18.35
C ILE A 23 -18.48 -8.57 19.71
N ARG A 24 -19.25 -9.59 20.15
CA ARG A 24 -19.87 -9.62 21.49
C ARG A 24 -18.83 -9.52 22.61
N ARG A 25 -17.69 -10.22 22.49
CA ARG A 25 -16.58 -10.20 23.46
C ARG A 25 -15.94 -8.81 23.55
N VAL A 26 -15.56 -8.22 22.41
CA VAL A 26 -14.95 -6.89 22.35
C VAL A 26 -15.91 -5.82 22.86
N SER A 27 -17.18 -5.85 22.45
CA SER A 27 -18.22 -4.91 22.93
C SER A 27 -18.39 -4.97 24.45
N ARG A 28 -18.39 -6.17 25.05
CA ARG A 28 -18.44 -6.36 26.51
C ARG A 28 -17.19 -5.80 27.21
N GLN A 29 -16.00 -6.03 26.66
CA GLN A 29 -14.74 -5.52 27.21
C GLN A 29 -14.68 -3.99 27.16
N VAL A 30 -15.02 -3.37 26.02
CA VAL A 30 -15.11 -1.91 25.88
C VAL A 30 -16.13 -1.33 26.87
N GLY A 31 -17.34 -1.88 26.94
CA GLY A 31 -18.37 -1.42 27.88
C GLY A 31 -17.96 -1.58 29.36
N ALA A 32 -17.18 -2.61 29.70
CA ALA A 32 -16.60 -2.75 31.05
C ALA A 32 -15.51 -1.70 31.32
N ALA A 33 -14.61 -1.45 30.37
CA ALA A 33 -13.58 -0.44 30.48
C ALA A 33 -14.17 0.97 30.64
N THR A 34 -15.17 1.35 29.82
CA THR A 34 -15.86 2.65 29.93
C THR A 34 -16.57 2.81 31.28
N ARG A 35 -17.22 1.76 31.81
CA ARG A 35 -17.84 1.81 33.15
C ARG A 35 -16.81 1.97 34.28
N LYS A 36 -15.62 1.36 34.14
CA LYS A 36 -14.52 1.51 35.10
C LYS A 36 -13.92 2.92 35.05
N ALA A 37 -13.70 3.46 33.84
CA ALA A 37 -13.18 4.82 33.64
C ALA A 37 -14.13 5.90 34.19
N ASN A 38 -15.44 5.73 34.01
CA ASN A 38 -16.45 6.70 34.46
C ASN A 38 -16.85 6.53 35.94
N GLY A 39 -16.07 5.83 36.77
CA GLY A 39 -16.35 5.62 38.21
C GLY A 39 -17.58 4.76 38.53
N ASN A 40 -18.36 4.33 37.53
CA ASN A 40 -19.61 3.57 37.69
C ASN A 40 -19.39 2.05 37.89
N GLY A 41 -18.18 1.61 38.22
CA GLY A 41 -17.80 0.19 38.32
C GLY A 41 -18.57 -0.65 39.36
N LYS A 42 -19.37 -0.03 40.24
CA LYS A 42 -20.24 -0.70 41.22
C LYS A 42 -21.75 -0.57 40.94
N LYS A 43 -22.17 0.13 39.88
CA LYS A 43 -23.60 0.22 39.53
C LYS A 43 -24.02 -1.00 38.72
N VAL A 44 -24.82 -1.87 39.34
CA VAL A 44 -25.49 -2.99 38.67
C VAL A 44 -26.38 -2.42 37.56
N ASN A 45 -26.35 -3.05 36.38
CA ASN A 45 -27.20 -2.66 35.27
C ASN A 45 -28.65 -3.08 35.57
N THR A 46 -29.50 -2.13 35.93
CA THR A 46 -30.90 -2.38 36.28
C THR A 46 -31.71 -2.98 35.14
N LEU A 47 -31.29 -2.80 33.88
CA LEU A 47 -31.87 -3.46 32.70
C LEU A 47 -31.55 -4.96 32.60
N GLN A 48 -30.78 -5.52 33.54
CA GLN A 48 -30.48 -6.96 33.65
C GLN A 48 -31.03 -7.58 34.94
N ILE A 49 -31.81 -6.81 35.70
CA ILE A 49 -32.54 -7.30 36.88
C ILE A 49 -33.94 -7.70 36.40
N PRO A 50 -34.36 -8.98 36.54
CA PRO A 50 -35.74 -9.38 36.23
C PRO A 50 -36.76 -8.56 37.02
N ASP A 51 -37.85 -8.15 36.37
CA ASP A 51 -38.81 -7.15 36.92
C ASP A 51 -39.38 -7.52 38.31
N PHE A 52 -39.46 -8.81 38.65
CA PHE A 52 -39.94 -9.28 39.94
C PHE A 52 -39.04 -8.91 41.15
N LEU A 53 -37.82 -8.43 40.92
CA LEU A 53 -36.90 -7.95 41.96
C LEU A 53 -36.94 -6.42 42.17
N MET A 54 -37.67 -5.67 41.34
CA MET A 54 -37.73 -4.19 41.40
C MET A 54 -38.73 -3.65 42.44
N SER A 55 -39.56 -4.51 43.02
CA SER A 55 -40.62 -4.14 43.97
C SER A 55 -40.12 -3.85 45.39
N SER A 56 -38.93 -4.30 45.77
CA SER A 56 -38.35 -4.10 47.12
C SER A 56 -37.52 -2.82 47.28
N LEU A 57 -37.08 -2.19 46.18
CA LEU A 57 -36.13 -1.08 46.19
C LEU A 57 -36.77 0.32 46.07
N ARG A 58 -38.09 0.43 45.98
CA ARG A 58 -38.81 1.71 45.81
C ARG A 58 -39.36 2.31 47.11
N ALA A 59 -39.06 1.73 48.27
CA ALA A 59 -39.63 2.15 49.56
C ALA A 59 -38.82 3.26 50.27
N SER A 60 -37.62 3.59 49.79
CA SER A 60 -36.71 4.55 50.41
C SER A 60 -36.06 5.47 49.36
N ASP A 61 -36.54 6.71 49.31
CA ASP A 61 -35.80 7.96 49.07
C ASP A 61 -36.66 9.01 48.34
N GLN A 62 -37.35 9.85 49.13
CA GLN A 62 -37.85 11.15 48.70
C GLN A 62 -37.16 12.24 49.54
N VAL A 63 -36.25 13.01 48.95
CA VAL A 63 -35.84 14.35 49.45
C VAL A 63 -35.62 15.30 48.27
N GLN A 64 -35.89 16.58 48.50
CA GLN A 64 -36.16 17.63 47.50
C GLN A 64 -34.90 18.25 46.85
N ALA A 65 -35.11 18.91 45.70
CA ALA A 65 -34.29 20.03 45.20
C ALA A 65 -35.07 21.35 45.42
N PRO A 66 -34.40 22.52 45.57
CA PRO A 66 -34.43 23.55 44.51
C PRO A 66 -33.13 24.47 44.51
N PRO A 67 -33.08 25.70 43.96
CA PRO A 67 -32.86 25.95 42.52
C PRO A 67 -31.82 27.06 42.13
N THR A 68 -31.60 27.19 40.81
CA THR A 68 -31.11 28.31 39.95
C THR A 68 -30.70 29.70 40.49
N ASN A 69 -29.68 30.35 39.87
CA ASN A 69 -29.78 31.69 39.21
C ASN A 69 -28.47 32.22 38.51
N ASP A 70 -28.52 32.38 37.18
CA ASP A 70 -28.21 33.58 36.33
C ASP A 70 -26.86 34.39 36.38
N PRO A 71 -26.56 35.38 35.47
CA PRO A 71 -25.27 35.40 34.75
C PRO A 71 -24.54 36.78 34.61
N GLY A 72 -23.41 36.80 33.88
CA GLY A 72 -22.80 38.00 33.29
C GLY A 72 -21.27 37.89 33.10
N ARG A 73 -20.56 38.72 32.33
CA ARG A 73 -20.82 39.65 31.20
C ARG A 73 -19.45 40.21 30.78
N GLN A 74 -19.04 40.01 29.52
CA GLN A 74 -18.07 40.80 28.71
C GLN A 74 -16.84 41.51 29.36
N LYS A 75 -15.67 41.39 28.70
CA LYS A 75 -15.03 42.54 28.01
C LYS A 75 -13.90 42.16 27.03
N LEU A 76 -13.87 42.85 25.90
CA LEU A 76 -12.73 42.93 24.97
C LEU A 76 -11.59 43.76 25.59
N LEU A 77 -10.34 43.51 25.18
CA LEU A 77 -9.35 44.55 24.86
C LEU A 77 -8.16 43.99 24.04
N LYS A 78 -7.84 44.72 22.97
CA LYS A 78 -6.64 44.74 22.10
C LYS A 78 -6.49 46.22 21.69
N PRO A 79 -5.41 46.70 21.03
CA PRO A 79 -4.19 46.01 20.57
C PRO A 79 -2.89 46.71 21.03
N GLU A 80 -1.73 46.31 20.51
CA GLU A 80 -0.80 47.28 19.87
C GLU A 80 0.18 46.59 18.91
N LEU A 81 0.61 47.31 17.86
CA LEU A 81 1.66 46.90 16.91
C LEU A 81 2.94 47.69 17.19
N ARG A 82 4.10 47.09 16.93
CA ARG A 82 5.31 47.85 16.53
C ARG A 82 5.98 47.17 15.33
N ALA A 83 6.34 48.00 14.35
CA ALA A 83 7.14 47.64 13.19
C ALA A 83 8.63 47.90 13.46
N PHE A 84 9.53 47.27 12.70
CA PHE A 84 10.92 47.70 12.55
C PHE A 84 11.46 47.34 11.16
N ASP A 85 12.34 48.21 10.65
CA ASP A 85 12.84 48.23 9.27
C ASP A 85 13.89 47.15 8.93
N PRO A 86 14.08 46.83 7.63
CA PRO A 86 15.14 45.96 7.17
C PRO A 86 16.43 46.75 6.83
N GLN A 87 17.59 46.21 7.23
CA GLN A 87 18.89 46.60 6.64
C GLN A 87 19.56 45.40 5.98
N ALA A 88 20.09 45.62 4.78
CA ALA A 88 20.87 44.67 4.01
C ALA A 88 22.30 45.21 3.78
N PRO A 89 23.33 44.36 3.80
CA PRO A 89 24.65 44.70 3.30
C PRO A 89 24.95 44.05 1.93
N LYS A 90 25.69 44.77 1.08
CA LYS A 90 26.21 44.31 -0.23
C LYS A 90 27.61 43.71 -0.08
N VAL A 91 27.83 42.49 -0.57
CA VAL A 91 29.14 41.82 -0.82
C VAL A 91 28.87 40.73 -1.89
N SER A 92 29.65 40.47 -2.95
CA SER A 92 30.65 41.24 -3.73
C SER A 92 30.75 40.62 -5.15
N LYS A 93 31.88 40.74 -5.86
CA LYS A 93 32.25 39.91 -7.05
C LYS A 93 33.72 39.45 -6.97
N ASN A 94 34.08 38.49 -7.84
CA ASN A 94 35.36 37.79 -8.02
C ASN A 94 35.53 36.56 -7.08
N GLY A 95 35.98 35.38 -7.52
CA GLY A 95 36.33 34.92 -8.89
C GLY A 95 36.82 33.44 -8.89
N SER A 96 37.18 32.93 -10.07
CA SER A 96 37.85 31.63 -10.37
C SER A 96 37.13 30.30 -10.05
N GLU A 97 37.04 29.46 -11.10
CA GLU A 97 36.90 27.99 -11.05
C GLU A 97 38.18 27.40 -10.40
N ASP A 98 38.19 26.28 -9.68
CA ASP A 98 37.89 24.91 -10.12
C ASP A 98 37.94 23.92 -8.91
N GLN A 99 37.57 22.66 -9.12
CA GLN A 99 37.67 21.47 -8.23
C GLN A 99 36.65 21.26 -7.08
N LEU A 100 36.47 19.96 -6.77
CA LEU A 100 35.58 19.33 -5.77
C LEU A 100 34.05 19.55 -5.92
N ARG A 101 33.42 18.69 -6.72
CA ARG A 101 31.99 18.33 -6.55
C ARG A 101 31.79 17.50 -5.27
N MET A 102 31.83 18.16 -4.11
CA MET A 102 31.09 17.67 -2.96
C MET A 102 29.60 17.72 -3.28
N THR A 103 28.85 16.70 -2.88
CA THR A 103 27.39 16.71 -2.90
C THR A 103 26.89 17.84 -2.00
N THR A 104 26.41 18.93 -2.60
CA THR A 104 25.76 20.01 -1.87
C THR A 104 24.54 19.46 -1.16
N ILE A 105 24.61 19.40 0.17
CA ILE A 105 23.46 19.15 1.03
C ILE A 105 22.41 20.20 0.66
N PRO A 106 21.18 19.82 0.26
CA PRO A 106 20.17 20.79 -0.11
C PRO A 106 19.90 21.72 1.09
N PRO A 107 19.69 23.03 0.87
CA PRO A 107 19.47 23.97 1.96
C PRO A 107 18.28 23.50 2.81
N ALA A 108 18.42 23.66 4.14
CA ALA A 108 17.42 23.20 5.10
C ALA A 108 16.03 23.69 4.69
N LEU A 109 15.11 22.75 4.47
CA LEU A 109 13.77 23.02 3.94
C LEU A 109 13.04 24.05 4.81
N SER A 110 12.76 25.23 4.25
CA SER A 110 11.98 26.25 4.94
C SER A 110 10.50 25.84 4.99
N PHE A 111 10.12 25.13 6.06
CA PHE A 111 8.76 24.60 6.27
C PHE A 111 7.75 25.70 6.65
N LYS A 112 7.48 26.68 5.78
CA LYS A 112 6.39 27.66 5.98
C LYS A 112 5.58 27.98 4.71
N PRO A 113 4.73 27.06 4.22
CA PRO A 113 3.69 27.40 3.27
C PRO A 113 2.57 28.23 3.92
N ASN A 114 2.13 27.86 5.14
CA ASN A 114 0.93 28.43 5.78
C ASN A 114 1.18 29.08 7.16
N GLY A 115 2.44 29.38 7.52
CA GLY A 115 2.82 30.10 8.76
C GLY A 115 2.58 29.37 10.09
N ARG A 116 1.85 28.24 10.12
CA ARG A 116 1.66 27.41 11.32
C ARG A 116 3.00 26.82 11.81
N PRO A 117 3.24 26.75 13.14
CA PRO A 117 4.39 26.04 13.68
C PRO A 117 4.25 24.54 13.41
N THR A 118 5.33 23.92 12.91
CA THR A 118 5.40 22.47 12.69
C THR A 118 5.39 21.74 14.04
N PRO A 119 4.49 20.76 14.28
CA PRO A 119 4.48 20.03 15.54
C PRO A 119 5.81 19.29 15.79
N PRO A 120 6.32 19.21 17.04
CA PRO A 120 7.53 18.44 17.37
C PRO A 120 7.47 16.99 16.89
N ALA A 121 6.26 16.43 16.85
CA ALA A 121 5.93 15.11 16.31
C ALA A 121 6.42 14.86 14.87
N MET A 122 6.59 15.91 14.05
CA MET A 122 6.99 15.80 12.63
C MET A 122 8.48 15.50 12.43
N SER A 123 9.30 15.71 13.45
CA SER A 123 10.73 15.37 13.44
C SER A 123 10.99 13.90 13.07
N VAL A 124 10.04 13.02 13.38
CA VAL A 124 10.11 11.58 13.06
C VAL A 124 10.25 11.31 11.56
N PHE A 125 9.61 12.10 10.69
CA PHE A 125 9.71 11.97 9.22
C PHE A 125 11.04 12.49 8.65
N MET A 126 11.81 13.21 9.45
CA MET A 126 13.12 13.79 9.10
C MET A 126 14.30 12.96 9.63
N MET A 127 14.03 11.82 10.29
CA MET A 127 15.10 10.97 10.79
C MET A 127 15.90 10.34 9.65
N PRO A 128 17.25 10.32 9.74
CA PRO A 128 18.07 9.58 8.80
C PRO A 128 17.69 8.10 8.84
N ASP A 129 17.70 7.48 7.66
CA ASP A 129 17.42 6.07 7.45
C ASP A 129 16.07 5.58 8.00
N LEU A 130 15.10 6.49 8.22
CA LEU A 130 13.74 6.16 8.66
C LEU A 130 13.13 5.03 7.82
N THR A 131 13.34 5.06 6.51
CA THR A 131 12.95 3.98 5.60
C THR A 131 13.52 2.65 6.09
N VAL A 132 14.84 2.54 6.20
CA VAL A 132 15.54 1.31 6.62
C VAL A 132 15.05 0.84 8.00
N LYS A 133 14.90 1.75 8.97
CA LYS A 133 14.41 1.43 10.33
C LYS A 133 12.97 0.89 10.33
N LEU A 134 12.09 1.48 9.52
CA LEU A 134 10.72 0.96 9.35
C LEU A 134 10.70 -0.38 8.62
N LEU A 135 11.64 -0.62 7.71
CA LEU A 135 11.76 -1.93 7.07
C LEU A 135 12.30 -2.99 8.04
N ASP A 136 13.29 -2.66 8.87
CA ASP A 136 13.84 -3.56 9.90
C ASP A 136 12.78 -3.92 10.96
N TYR A 137 12.06 -2.91 11.49
CA TYR A 137 10.89 -3.15 12.35
C TYR A 137 9.90 -4.13 11.70
N ALA A 138 9.60 -3.92 10.40
CA ALA A 138 8.74 -4.83 9.65
C ALA A 138 9.35 -6.24 9.48
N VAL A 139 10.67 -6.39 9.30
CA VAL A 139 11.33 -7.71 9.23
C VAL A 139 11.18 -8.50 10.54
N ASN A 140 11.30 -7.83 11.68
CA ASN A 140 11.39 -8.46 13.00
C ASN A 140 10.03 -8.82 13.61
N VAL A 141 8.94 -8.20 13.14
CA VAL A 141 7.58 -8.70 13.35
C VAL A 141 7.36 -9.92 12.45
N ASP A 142 6.59 -10.92 12.89
CA ASP A 142 6.26 -12.14 12.12
C ASP A 142 5.35 -11.86 10.89
N LEU A 143 5.92 -11.15 9.91
CA LEU A 143 5.26 -10.75 8.68
C LEU A 143 5.32 -11.83 7.61
N LEU A 144 6.16 -12.86 7.75
CA LEU A 144 6.29 -13.97 6.79
C LEU A 144 4.95 -14.69 6.57
N ALA A 145 4.10 -14.70 7.60
CA ALA A 145 2.73 -15.20 7.58
C ALA A 145 1.77 -14.48 6.60
N ASN A 146 2.01 -13.22 6.21
CA ASN A 146 1.09 -12.48 5.33
C ASN A 146 1.81 -11.71 4.19
N PRO A 147 2.09 -12.36 3.03
CA PRO A 147 2.81 -11.75 1.91
C PRO A 147 2.14 -10.48 1.34
N ALA A 148 0.82 -10.35 1.43
CA ALA A 148 0.11 -9.21 0.87
C ALA A 148 0.31 -7.90 1.67
N ARG A 149 0.68 -8.01 2.96
CA ARG A 149 1.09 -6.88 3.81
C ARG A 149 2.42 -6.26 3.34
N TRP A 150 3.33 -7.08 2.80
CA TRP A 150 4.64 -6.65 2.25
C TRP A 150 4.56 -5.80 0.99
N VAL A 151 3.50 -5.90 0.20
CA VAL A 151 3.36 -5.05 -1.00
C VAL A 151 3.06 -3.60 -0.62
N LYS A 152 2.63 -3.33 0.63
CA LYS A 152 2.04 -2.05 1.05
C LYS A 152 2.83 -1.26 2.08
N ALA A 153 3.61 -1.90 2.96
CA ALA A 153 4.56 -1.14 3.80
C ALA A 153 5.49 -0.29 2.91
N PHE A 154 6.02 -0.95 1.88
CA PHE A 154 7.09 -0.44 1.03
C PHE A 154 6.60 0.47 -0.11
N ARG A 155 5.28 0.56 -0.35
CA ARG A 155 4.67 1.66 -1.11
C ARG A 155 4.90 3.01 -0.43
N LEU A 156 5.07 2.99 0.89
CA LEU A 156 5.05 4.16 1.76
C LEU A 156 6.42 4.42 2.35
N SER A 157 7.24 3.38 2.56
CA SER A 157 8.68 3.49 2.80
C SER A 157 9.50 3.99 1.59
N SER A 158 8.89 4.55 0.53
CA SER A 158 9.67 5.29 -0.48
C SER A 158 10.11 6.62 0.15
N PRO A 159 11.40 6.98 0.17
CA PRO A 159 11.85 8.23 0.78
C PRO A 159 11.09 9.46 0.28
N SER A 160 10.79 9.49 -1.03
CA SER A 160 9.97 10.51 -1.69
C SER A 160 8.55 10.66 -1.11
N ALA A 161 7.94 9.58 -0.63
CA ALA A 161 6.57 9.57 -0.10
C ALA A 161 6.51 9.99 1.38
N LEU A 162 7.55 9.73 2.18
CA LEU A 162 7.60 10.18 3.58
C LEU A 162 8.07 11.63 3.70
N GLN A 163 9.11 12.01 2.94
CA GLN A 163 9.71 13.36 2.99
C GLN A 163 8.72 14.47 2.56
N ILE A 164 7.70 14.13 1.78
CA ILE A 164 6.69 15.10 1.34
C ILE A 164 5.61 15.36 2.39
N LEU A 165 5.40 14.45 3.36
CA LEU A 165 4.31 14.61 4.35
C LEU A 165 4.47 15.90 5.18
N PRO A 166 5.63 16.22 5.78
CA PRO A 166 5.79 17.48 6.53
C PRO A 166 5.68 18.73 5.66
N GLN A 167 5.99 18.64 4.35
CA GLN A 167 5.80 19.73 3.40
C GLN A 167 4.31 19.99 3.07
N ARG A 168 3.42 19.04 3.39
CA ARG A 168 1.97 19.10 3.16
C ARG A 168 1.15 19.29 4.44
N TYR A 169 1.80 19.40 5.59
CA TYR A 169 1.13 19.71 6.85
C TYR A 169 0.56 21.14 6.85
N GLY A 170 -0.67 21.30 7.33
CA GLY A 170 -1.43 22.55 7.35
C GLY A 170 -2.21 22.86 6.08
N PHE A 171 -2.22 21.98 5.05
CA PHE A 171 -2.99 22.18 3.81
C PHE A 171 -4.42 21.64 3.91
N SER A 172 -4.66 20.57 4.68
CA SER A 172 -5.96 19.92 4.76
C SER A 172 -6.08 19.18 6.09
N LYS A 173 -7.16 19.42 6.84
CA LYS A 173 -7.38 18.77 8.14
C LYS A 173 -7.36 17.24 8.04
N CYS A 174 -7.89 16.69 6.95
CA CYS A 174 -7.88 15.24 6.70
C CYS A 174 -6.44 14.70 6.59
N LEU A 175 -5.57 15.43 5.91
CA LEU A 175 -4.17 15.05 5.76
C LEU A 175 -3.38 15.30 7.05
N ASP A 176 -3.60 16.43 7.72
CA ASP A 176 -2.96 16.76 9.00
C ASP A 176 -3.24 15.68 10.07
N ASP A 177 -4.51 15.26 10.22
CA ASP A 177 -4.89 14.19 11.15
C ASP A 177 -4.25 12.84 10.79
N ALA A 178 -4.13 12.52 9.50
CA ALA A 178 -3.47 11.30 9.04
C ALA A 178 -1.95 11.32 9.29
N ILE A 179 -1.30 12.47 9.05
CA ILE A 179 0.14 12.66 9.31
C ILE A 179 0.42 12.56 10.81
N ASP A 180 -0.40 13.19 11.67
CA ASP A 180 -0.28 13.07 13.13
C ASP A 180 -0.37 11.60 13.58
N CYS A 181 -1.35 10.85 13.04
CA CYS A 181 -1.51 9.42 13.32
C CYS A 181 -0.28 8.60 12.88
N ALA A 182 0.17 8.77 11.64
CA ALA A 182 1.35 8.06 11.14
C ALA A 182 2.61 8.43 11.94
N ALA A 183 2.79 9.70 12.31
CA ALA A 183 3.89 10.13 13.16
C ALA A 183 3.86 9.46 14.54
N GLY A 184 2.67 9.34 15.14
CA GLY A 184 2.44 8.61 16.38
C GLY A 184 2.80 7.14 16.26
N ARG A 185 2.28 6.43 15.24
CA ARG A 185 2.54 5.01 15.02
C ARG A 185 4.03 4.74 14.73
N ILE A 186 4.69 5.58 13.91
CA ILE A 186 6.14 5.47 13.66
C ILE A 186 6.94 5.63 14.96
N ARG A 187 6.60 6.60 15.83
CA ARG A 187 7.26 6.73 17.14
C ARG A 187 7.07 5.48 18.00
N LEU A 188 5.84 4.94 18.06
CA LEU A 188 5.55 3.72 18.82
C LEU A 188 6.32 2.49 18.29
N CYS A 189 6.56 2.39 16.97
CA CYS A 189 7.37 1.32 16.39
C CYS A 189 8.88 1.47 16.65
N LEU A 190 9.35 2.66 17.03
CA LEU A 190 10.78 2.97 17.21
C LEU A 190 11.15 3.22 18.68
N ALA A 191 10.18 3.44 19.55
CA ALA A 191 10.31 3.29 20.99
C ALA A 191 10.29 1.79 21.35
N GLY A 192 11.19 1.37 22.24
CA GLY A 192 11.22 -0.01 22.75
C GLY A 192 10.08 -0.31 23.73
N ASP A 193 10.15 -1.48 24.38
CA ASP A 193 9.06 -2.04 25.20
C ASP A 193 8.65 -1.24 26.46
N GLU A 194 9.37 -0.19 26.86
CA GLU A 194 9.25 0.38 28.21
C GLU A 194 8.05 1.35 28.44
N GLN A 195 7.26 1.70 27.42
CA GLN A 195 6.08 2.60 27.59
C GLN A 195 4.82 2.23 26.78
N VAL A 196 4.78 1.03 26.19
CA VAL A 196 3.90 0.67 25.06
C VAL A 196 2.40 1.00 25.24
N GLU A 197 1.78 0.69 26.37
CA GLU A 197 0.30 0.70 26.47
C GLU A 197 -0.31 2.11 26.51
N SER A 198 0.34 3.08 27.16
CA SER A 198 -0.16 4.48 27.20
C SER A 198 0.00 5.15 25.83
N ASP A 199 1.15 4.95 25.20
CA ASP A 199 1.44 5.52 23.89
C ASP A 199 0.56 4.90 22.80
N LYS A 200 0.29 3.59 22.88
CA LYS A 200 -0.66 2.90 22.00
C LYS A 200 -2.07 3.49 22.09
N LEU A 201 -2.58 3.77 23.30
CA LEU A 201 -3.89 4.40 23.47
C LEU A 201 -3.95 5.79 22.82
N GLU A 202 -2.88 6.59 22.90
CA GLU A 202 -2.81 7.87 22.21
C GLU A 202 -2.73 7.71 20.67
N VAL A 203 -1.96 6.75 20.16
CA VAL A 203 -1.93 6.47 18.71
C VAL A 203 -3.29 6.01 18.19
N ASP A 204 -4.02 5.20 18.95
CA ASP A 204 -5.36 4.73 18.57
C ASP A 204 -6.40 5.87 18.62
N LYS A 205 -6.26 6.84 19.54
CA LYS A 205 -7.04 8.10 19.52
C LYS A 205 -6.75 8.93 18.26
N LEU A 206 -5.47 9.06 17.88
CA LEU A 206 -5.06 9.76 16.65
C LEU A 206 -5.60 9.05 15.41
N TYR A 207 -5.54 7.72 15.36
CA TYR A 207 -6.08 6.91 14.26
C TYR A 207 -7.59 7.09 14.13
N GLY A 208 -8.34 6.98 15.23
CA GLY A 208 -9.78 7.25 15.23
C GLY A 208 -10.14 8.68 14.82
N ARG A 209 -9.28 9.67 15.11
CA ARG A 209 -9.44 11.06 14.67
C ARG A 209 -9.25 11.19 13.16
N ALA A 210 -8.19 10.58 12.62
CA ALA A 210 -7.90 10.56 11.19
C ALA A 210 -8.97 9.83 10.38
N LEU A 211 -9.48 8.70 10.85
CA LEU A 211 -10.60 7.99 10.23
C LEU A 211 -11.87 8.85 10.15
N ARG A 212 -12.20 9.62 11.20
CA ARG A 212 -13.34 10.56 11.16
C ARG A 212 -13.12 11.67 10.14
N SER A 213 -11.93 12.27 10.10
CA SER A 213 -11.65 13.34 9.13
C SER A 213 -11.58 12.83 7.69
N LEU A 214 -11.09 11.61 7.43
CA LEU A 214 -11.16 10.95 6.12
C LEU A 214 -12.61 10.65 5.71
N SER A 215 -13.42 10.10 6.62
CA SER A 215 -14.84 9.81 6.37
C SER A 215 -15.63 11.08 6.01
N LEU A 216 -15.40 12.19 6.74
CA LEU A 216 -16.02 13.50 6.44
C LEU A 216 -15.60 14.06 5.07
N ALA A 217 -14.33 13.89 4.69
CA ALA A 217 -13.87 14.29 3.36
C ALA A 217 -14.53 13.44 2.26
N LEU A 218 -14.52 12.11 2.40
CA LEU A 218 -15.15 11.20 1.43
C LEU A 218 -16.67 11.40 1.30
N SER A 219 -17.34 11.79 2.39
CA SER A 219 -18.78 12.06 2.42
C SER A 219 -19.19 13.37 1.71
N SER A 220 -18.23 14.24 1.39
CA SER A 220 -18.48 15.49 0.66
C SER A 220 -17.83 15.41 -0.72
N SER A 221 -18.64 15.16 -1.75
CA SER A 221 -18.20 14.94 -3.14
C SER A 221 -17.37 16.09 -3.72
N SER A 222 -17.54 17.30 -3.21
CA SER A 222 -16.74 18.49 -3.55
C SER A 222 -15.34 18.54 -2.93
N SER A 223 -15.02 17.68 -1.94
CA SER A 223 -13.75 17.72 -1.20
C SER A 223 -12.79 16.57 -1.52
N VAL A 224 -13.19 15.60 -2.36
CA VAL A 224 -12.30 14.50 -2.79
C VAL A 224 -11.21 15.04 -3.71
N ASP A 225 -10.05 15.28 -3.12
CA ASP A 225 -8.87 15.88 -3.76
C ASP A 225 -7.59 15.06 -3.54
N TRP A 226 -6.45 15.59 -3.96
CA TRP A 226 -5.16 14.93 -3.77
C TRP A 226 -4.74 14.83 -2.30
N THR A 227 -5.21 15.71 -1.41
CA THR A 227 -4.95 15.62 0.03
C THR A 227 -5.71 14.45 0.67
N VAL A 228 -6.92 14.16 0.20
CA VAL A 228 -7.68 12.96 0.59
C VAL A 228 -6.94 11.70 0.18
N TRP A 229 -6.44 11.62 -1.06
CA TRP A 229 -5.62 10.48 -1.51
C TRP A 229 -4.37 10.28 -0.65
N TYR A 230 -3.67 11.38 -0.33
CA TYR A 230 -2.47 11.35 0.51
C TYR A 230 -2.81 10.92 1.94
N ALA A 231 -3.95 11.34 2.48
CA ALA A 231 -4.42 10.93 3.80
C ALA A 231 -4.72 9.42 3.84
N THR A 232 -5.38 8.86 2.82
CA THR A 232 -5.63 7.42 2.72
C THR A 232 -4.34 6.62 2.61
N LEU A 233 -3.37 7.08 1.80
CA LEU A 233 -2.03 6.48 1.74
C LEU A 233 -1.26 6.60 3.06
N THR A 234 -1.44 7.68 3.81
CA THR A 234 -0.79 7.89 5.12
C THR A 234 -1.43 7.01 6.19
N LEU A 235 -2.74 6.77 6.15
CA LEU A 235 -3.42 5.81 7.04
C LEU A 235 -3.07 4.36 6.70
N LEU A 236 -2.87 4.04 5.42
CA LEU A 236 -2.29 2.77 5.01
C LEU A 236 -0.92 2.52 5.67
N LEU A 237 -0.08 3.55 5.86
CA LEU A 237 1.22 3.39 6.54
C LEU A 237 1.02 2.99 8.00
N SER A 238 0.17 3.74 8.72
CA SER A 238 -0.14 3.48 10.13
C SER A 238 -0.68 2.06 10.35
N GLU A 239 -1.55 1.62 9.44
CA GLU A 239 -2.17 0.28 9.46
C GLU A 239 -1.20 -0.85 9.11
N VAL A 240 -0.24 -0.63 8.21
CA VAL A 240 0.79 -1.65 7.94
C VAL A 240 1.78 -1.76 9.10
N LEU A 241 2.08 -0.67 9.79
CA LEU A 241 2.91 -0.65 11.01
C LEU A 241 2.19 -1.18 12.27
N ASP A 242 0.86 -1.31 12.25
CA ASP A 242 0.08 -1.84 13.37
C ASP A 242 -0.11 -3.35 13.30
N ASN A 243 0.75 -4.10 13.98
CA ASN A 243 0.78 -5.57 13.94
C ASN A 243 -0.57 -6.22 14.33
N SER A 244 -1.41 -5.53 15.11
CA SER A 244 -2.73 -6.02 15.53
C SER A 244 -3.79 -5.97 14.41
N SER A 245 -3.58 -5.17 13.37
CA SER A 245 -4.51 -5.08 12.25
C SER A 245 -4.30 -6.19 11.23
N HIS A 246 -5.24 -7.12 11.16
CA HIS A 246 -5.22 -8.19 10.16
C HIS A 246 -5.63 -7.70 8.75
N HIS A 247 -6.51 -6.70 8.64
CA HIS A 247 -7.17 -6.35 7.37
C HIS A 247 -7.31 -4.85 7.05
N GLY A 248 -7.07 -3.93 7.99
CA GLY A 248 -7.33 -2.49 7.76
C GLY A 248 -6.47 -1.91 6.64
N TRP A 249 -5.22 -2.35 6.52
CA TRP A 249 -4.32 -2.06 5.41
C TRP A 249 -4.81 -2.54 4.03
N ILE A 250 -5.69 -3.56 3.95
CA ILE A 250 -6.31 -3.95 2.67
C ILE A 250 -7.30 -2.87 2.25
N MET A 251 -8.15 -2.45 3.18
CA MET A 251 -9.22 -1.49 2.95
C MET A 251 -8.67 -0.11 2.55
N HIS A 252 -7.63 0.39 3.24
CA HIS A 252 -7.02 1.68 2.88
C HIS A 252 -6.32 1.64 1.52
N ALA A 253 -5.65 0.54 1.16
CA ALA A 253 -5.00 0.45 -0.14
C ALA A 253 -6.01 0.44 -1.30
N ARG A 254 -7.09 -0.34 -1.17
CA ARG A 254 -8.19 -0.34 -2.14
C ARG A 254 -8.88 1.03 -2.18
N GLY A 255 -9.18 1.61 -1.02
CA GLY A 255 -9.75 2.96 -0.93
C GLY A 255 -8.85 4.03 -1.58
N ALA A 256 -7.53 3.94 -1.44
CA ALA A 256 -6.59 4.83 -2.13
C ALA A 256 -6.62 4.62 -3.65
N PHE A 257 -6.91 3.43 -4.16
CA PHE A 257 -7.07 3.19 -5.59
C PHE A 257 -8.39 3.76 -6.12
N GLU A 258 -9.49 3.56 -5.40
CA GLU A 258 -10.79 4.18 -5.74
C GLU A 258 -10.72 5.71 -5.74
N VAL A 259 -10.07 6.31 -4.75
CA VAL A 259 -9.84 7.76 -4.70
C VAL A 259 -8.98 8.22 -5.87
N LEU A 260 -7.88 7.52 -6.20
CA LEU A 260 -7.05 7.89 -7.37
C LEU A 260 -7.83 7.77 -8.68
N LEU A 261 -8.61 6.71 -8.84
CA LEU A 261 -9.47 6.49 -10.01
C LEU A 261 -10.50 7.62 -10.16
N ALA A 262 -11.16 8.01 -9.06
CA ALA A 262 -12.12 9.12 -9.02
C ALA A 262 -11.48 10.51 -9.25
N LEU A 263 -10.21 10.70 -8.87
CA LEU A 263 -9.46 11.93 -9.19
C LEU A 263 -9.13 12.05 -10.68
N GLY A 264 -8.97 10.91 -11.36
CA GLY A 264 -8.72 10.84 -12.80
C GLY A 264 -7.29 11.20 -13.24
N PRO A 265 -6.87 10.72 -14.42
CA PRO A 265 -5.51 10.87 -14.94
C PRO A 265 -5.15 12.31 -15.34
N ASP A 266 -6.14 13.17 -15.62
CA ASP A 266 -5.90 14.55 -16.07
C ASP A 266 -5.36 15.44 -14.95
N ARG A 267 -5.72 15.14 -13.70
CA ARG A 267 -5.29 15.92 -12.53
C ARG A 267 -3.82 15.65 -12.14
N ILE A 268 -3.10 14.79 -12.87
CA ILE A 268 -1.67 14.44 -12.67
C ILE A 268 -0.78 15.44 -13.43
N ASN A 269 -0.79 16.68 -12.94
CA ASN A 269 -0.22 17.85 -13.62
C ASN A 269 0.93 18.54 -12.88
N THR A 270 1.43 17.97 -11.78
CA THR A 270 2.60 18.48 -11.05
C THR A 270 3.62 17.37 -10.80
N GLU A 271 4.91 17.72 -10.69
CA GLU A 271 6.00 16.76 -10.45
C GLU A 271 5.73 15.86 -9.24
N VAL A 272 5.29 16.47 -8.13
CA VAL A 272 4.85 15.78 -6.91
C VAL A 272 3.81 14.68 -7.16
N LYS A 273 2.81 14.94 -8.02
CA LYS A 273 1.78 13.94 -8.34
C LYS A 273 2.31 12.85 -9.29
N ARG A 274 3.20 13.22 -10.22
CA ARG A 274 3.90 12.29 -11.12
C ARG A 274 4.78 11.33 -10.32
N ASP A 275 5.62 11.85 -9.43
CA ASP A 275 6.48 11.07 -8.54
C ASP A 275 5.66 10.10 -7.68
N LEU A 276 4.53 10.54 -7.13
CA LEU A 276 3.70 9.67 -6.32
C LEU A 276 2.95 8.62 -7.16
N LEU A 277 2.43 8.96 -8.34
CA LEU A 277 1.85 7.97 -9.27
C LEU A 277 2.87 6.86 -9.56
N ILE A 278 4.10 7.23 -9.96
CA ILE A 278 5.14 6.25 -10.31
C ILE A 278 5.65 5.47 -9.10
N THR A 279 5.68 6.09 -7.91
CA THR A 279 5.97 5.39 -6.65
C THR A 279 4.89 4.34 -6.33
N GLN A 280 3.62 4.63 -6.61
CA GLN A 280 2.50 3.71 -6.35
C GLN A 280 2.21 2.72 -7.49
N ALA A 281 2.61 3.00 -8.74
CA ALA A 281 2.29 2.21 -9.94
C ALA A 281 2.64 0.73 -9.77
N GLY A 282 3.89 0.41 -9.43
CA GLY A 282 4.30 -0.96 -9.17
C GLY A 282 3.53 -1.62 -8.02
N GLY A 283 3.11 -0.84 -7.01
CA GLY A 283 2.24 -1.33 -5.95
C GLY A 283 0.85 -1.72 -6.46
N MET A 284 0.21 -0.85 -7.25
CA MET A 284 -1.11 -1.06 -7.87
C MET A 284 -1.15 -2.32 -8.72
N ILE A 285 -0.19 -2.47 -9.63
CA ILE A 285 -0.14 -3.60 -10.57
C ILE A 285 0.02 -4.92 -9.81
N MET A 286 0.87 -4.95 -8.78
CA MET A 286 1.09 -6.15 -7.96
C MET A 286 -0.17 -6.52 -7.16
N GLU A 287 -0.84 -5.57 -6.49
CA GLU A 287 -2.08 -5.89 -5.78
C GLU A 287 -3.18 -6.38 -6.72
N ALA A 288 -3.31 -5.81 -7.90
CA ALA A 288 -4.26 -6.29 -8.90
C ALA A 288 -3.93 -7.74 -9.34
N THR A 289 -2.65 -8.03 -9.62
CA THR A 289 -2.15 -9.36 -10.00
C THR A 289 -2.51 -10.43 -8.96
N PHE A 290 -2.20 -10.19 -7.69
CA PHE A 290 -2.33 -11.17 -6.61
C PHE A 290 -3.73 -11.21 -6.00
N ALA A 291 -4.54 -10.16 -6.11
CA ALA A 291 -5.95 -10.15 -5.70
C ALA A 291 -6.92 -10.61 -6.79
N ASN A 292 -6.43 -11.02 -7.97
CA ASN A 292 -7.21 -11.46 -9.13
C ASN A 292 -8.24 -10.42 -9.64
N ILE A 293 -7.82 -9.15 -9.72
CA ILE A 293 -8.65 -8.04 -10.21
C ILE A 293 -7.96 -7.29 -11.36
N ASP A 294 -8.74 -6.56 -12.15
CA ASP A 294 -8.19 -5.65 -13.15
C ASP A 294 -7.38 -4.51 -12.52
N CYS A 295 -6.39 -4.02 -13.26
CA CYS A 295 -5.66 -2.80 -12.93
C CYS A 295 -6.12 -1.67 -13.85
N PHE A 296 -6.74 -0.62 -13.30
CA PHE A 296 -7.20 0.53 -14.08
C PHE A 296 -6.07 1.25 -14.82
N LEU A 297 -4.81 1.09 -14.38
CA LEU A 297 -3.64 1.62 -15.08
C LEU A 297 -3.48 1.07 -16.51
N ARG A 298 -4.18 0.00 -16.89
CA ARG A 298 -4.23 -0.50 -18.28
C ARG A 298 -5.08 0.35 -19.24
N GLN A 299 -5.92 1.24 -18.71
CA GLN A 299 -6.80 2.11 -19.51
C GLN A 299 -5.98 3.17 -20.28
N PRO A 300 -6.37 3.55 -21.52
CA PRO A 300 -5.58 4.46 -22.36
C PRO A 300 -5.23 5.81 -21.71
N GLU A 301 -6.15 6.36 -20.92
CA GLU A 301 -6.03 7.65 -20.25
C GLU A 301 -4.98 7.58 -19.12
N TRP A 302 -4.92 6.45 -18.42
CA TRP A 302 -3.92 6.17 -17.40
C TRP A 302 -2.56 5.80 -17.99
N GLN A 303 -2.52 5.10 -19.13
CA GLN A 303 -1.30 4.89 -19.92
C GLN A 303 -0.70 6.23 -20.38
N SER A 304 -1.54 7.16 -20.84
CA SER A 304 -1.15 8.56 -21.14
C SER A 304 -0.64 9.31 -19.91
N ALA A 305 -1.25 9.12 -18.73
CA ALA A 305 -0.74 9.70 -17.48
C ALA A 305 0.62 9.14 -17.06
N LEU A 306 0.84 7.82 -17.18
CA LEU A 306 2.13 7.18 -16.94
C LEU A 306 3.19 7.73 -17.90
N HIS A 307 2.88 7.82 -19.20
CA HIS A 307 3.79 8.39 -20.19
C HIS A 307 4.16 9.85 -19.89
N ARG A 308 3.21 10.68 -19.42
CA ARG A 308 3.46 12.06 -18.96
C ARG A 308 4.31 12.16 -17.68
N CYS A 309 4.63 11.04 -17.02
CA CYS A 309 5.55 11.01 -15.89
C CYS A 309 7.01 10.72 -16.29
N ILE A 310 7.30 10.45 -17.56
CA ILE A 310 8.69 10.34 -18.05
C ILE A 310 9.43 11.64 -17.75
N ASP A 311 10.59 11.53 -17.14
CA ASP A 311 11.55 12.63 -16.97
C ASP A 311 12.65 12.47 -18.05
N PRO A 312 12.71 13.35 -19.07
CA PRO A 312 13.73 13.28 -20.12
C PRO A 312 15.17 13.43 -19.62
N SER A 313 15.38 14.01 -18.43
CA SER A 313 16.70 14.10 -17.80
C SER A 313 17.12 12.80 -17.09
N SER A 314 16.15 11.98 -16.70
CA SER A 314 16.38 10.71 -16.00
C SER A 314 16.73 9.58 -16.98
N LYS A 315 18.00 9.46 -17.34
CA LYS A 315 18.49 8.31 -18.14
C LYS A 315 18.34 6.98 -17.40
N VAL A 316 18.50 6.99 -16.08
CA VAL A 316 18.38 5.83 -15.19
C VAL A 316 17.65 6.27 -13.92
N GLY A 317 16.53 5.63 -13.59
CA GLY A 317 15.72 6.00 -12.43
C GLY A 317 14.27 5.49 -12.53
N LYS A 318 13.46 5.74 -11.50
CA LYS A 318 12.04 5.31 -11.46
C LYS A 318 11.18 5.97 -12.56
N ARG A 319 11.59 7.17 -13.02
CA ARG A 319 10.92 7.98 -14.05
C ARG A 319 11.65 8.00 -15.39
N SER A 320 12.66 7.16 -15.59
CA SER A 320 13.28 7.00 -16.92
C SER A 320 12.27 6.38 -17.89
N GLU A 321 12.41 6.71 -19.18
CA GLU A 321 11.54 6.18 -20.24
C GLU A 321 11.44 4.65 -20.20
N SER A 322 12.56 3.96 -20.00
CA SER A 322 12.58 2.50 -19.86
C SER A 322 11.76 2.01 -18.66
N ALA A 323 11.90 2.63 -17.48
CA ALA A 323 11.13 2.24 -16.30
C ALA A 323 9.62 2.50 -16.48
N ILE A 324 9.24 3.63 -17.09
CA ILE A 324 7.83 3.95 -17.40
C ILE A 324 7.24 2.97 -18.41
N LYS A 325 7.97 2.66 -19.49
CA LYS A 325 7.56 1.66 -20.49
C LYS A 325 7.32 0.29 -19.86
N LEU A 326 8.15 -0.14 -18.90
CA LEU A 326 7.88 -1.37 -18.15
C LEU A 326 6.56 -1.28 -17.37
N TRP A 327 6.31 -0.20 -16.62
CA TRP A 327 5.04 -0.05 -15.88
C TRP A 327 3.81 -0.07 -16.78
N MET A 328 3.91 0.56 -17.96
CA MET A 328 2.86 0.58 -18.98
C MET A 328 2.53 -0.84 -19.47
N ILE A 329 3.55 -1.63 -19.82
CA ILE A 329 3.40 -3.05 -20.19
C ILE A 329 2.80 -3.84 -19.02
N LEU A 330 3.43 -3.81 -17.85
CA LEU A 330 3.05 -4.61 -16.68
C LEU A 330 1.62 -4.33 -16.19
N ALA A 331 1.09 -3.11 -16.39
CA ALA A 331 -0.28 -2.78 -16.03
C ALA A 331 -1.34 -3.62 -16.76
N ARG A 332 -1.00 -4.24 -17.90
CA ARG A 332 -1.88 -5.16 -18.64
C ARG A 332 -1.99 -6.55 -18.00
N ALA A 333 -0.93 -7.00 -17.32
CA ALA A 333 -0.82 -8.36 -16.80
C ALA A 333 -1.97 -8.80 -15.88
N PRO A 334 -2.45 -7.99 -14.91
CA PRO A 334 -3.54 -8.38 -14.02
C PRO A 334 -4.83 -8.79 -14.75
N GLY A 335 -5.23 -8.04 -15.78
CA GLY A 335 -6.42 -8.34 -16.57
C GLY A 335 -6.26 -9.62 -17.41
N ILE A 336 -5.11 -9.80 -18.05
CA ILE A 336 -4.79 -11.01 -18.83
C ILE A 336 -4.80 -12.24 -17.91
N PHE A 337 -4.08 -12.18 -16.79
CA PHE A 337 -3.97 -13.27 -15.82
C PHE A 337 -5.32 -13.62 -15.18
N ARG A 338 -6.17 -12.61 -14.92
CA ARG A 338 -7.55 -12.80 -14.45
C ARG A 338 -8.42 -13.55 -15.45
N SER A 339 -8.39 -13.14 -16.72
CA SER A 339 -9.15 -13.81 -17.78
C SER A 339 -8.69 -15.25 -17.99
N ILE A 340 -7.38 -15.50 -17.99
CA ILE A 340 -6.81 -16.85 -18.04
C ILE A 340 -7.25 -17.69 -16.83
N THR A 341 -7.29 -17.10 -15.63
CA THR A 341 -7.77 -17.79 -14.42
C THR A 341 -9.21 -18.27 -14.58
N GLY A 342 -10.10 -17.43 -15.13
CA GLY A 342 -11.47 -17.81 -15.46
C GLY A 342 -11.53 -18.99 -16.43
N VAL A 343 -10.77 -18.92 -17.54
CA VAL A 343 -10.70 -20.00 -18.54
C VAL A 343 -10.20 -21.32 -17.95
N VAL A 344 -9.12 -21.30 -17.17
CA VAL A 344 -8.53 -22.50 -16.56
C VAL A 344 -9.49 -23.14 -15.55
N LEU A 345 -10.06 -22.34 -14.63
CA LEU A 345 -10.93 -22.88 -13.57
C LEU A 345 -12.29 -23.36 -14.08
N LEU A 346 -12.86 -22.65 -15.05
CA LEU A 346 -14.14 -23.03 -15.67
C LEU A 346 -13.97 -24.03 -16.83
N ARG A 347 -12.73 -24.37 -17.20
CA ARG A 347 -12.38 -25.21 -18.36
C ARG A 347 -13.02 -24.72 -19.67
N SER A 348 -13.21 -23.41 -19.81
CA SER A 348 -13.87 -22.83 -20.99
C SER A 348 -12.95 -22.85 -22.22
N THR A 349 -13.51 -23.17 -23.38
CA THR A 349 -12.85 -23.02 -24.68
C THR A 349 -13.16 -21.68 -25.35
N GLU A 350 -14.22 -20.99 -24.91
CA GLU A 350 -14.58 -19.64 -25.35
C GLU A 350 -13.47 -18.65 -24.95
N ASP A 351 -13.15 -17.72 -25.84
CA ASP A 351 -12.05 -16.75 -25.76
C ASP A 351 -10.62 -17.31 -25.56
N ARG A 352 -10.42 -18.62 -25.38
CA ARG A 352 -9.11 -19.23 -25.09
C ARG A 352 -8.04 -18.85 -26.12
N VAL A 353 -8.37 -18.92 -27.42
CA VAL A 353 -7.42 -18.56 -28.50
C VAL A 353 -7.07 -17.07 -28.46
N ALA A 354 -8.07 -16.20 -28.30
CA ALA A 354 -7.86 -14.75 -28.21
C ALA A 354 -7.05 -14.35 -26.95
N LEU A 355 -7.16 -15.09 -25.85
CA LEU A 355 -6.35 -14.89 -24.65
C LEU A 355 -4.93 -15.41 -24.79
N ILE A 356 -4.71 -16.53 -25.49
CA ILE A 356 -3.38 -17.01 -25.89
C ILE A 356 -2.65 -15.93 -26.71
N ASP A 357 -3.32 -15.36 -27.71
CA ASP A 357 -2.70 -14.33 -28.55
C ASP A 357 -2.44 -13.01 -27.79
N GLN A 358 -3.36 -12.59 -26.92
CA GLN A 358 -3.12 -11.44 -26.02
C GLN A 358 -1.92 -11.67 -25.09
N LEU A 359 -1.74 -12.88 -24.56
CA LEU A 359 -0.60 -13.23 -23.72
C LEU A 359 0.70 -13.29 -24.53
N ARG A 360 0.67 -13.82 -25.76
CA ARG A 360 1.83 -13.86 -26.67
C ARG A 360 2.29 -12.45 -27.06
N VAL A 361 1.36 -11.52 -27.33
CA VAL A 361 1.67 -10.09 -27.54
C VAL A 361 2.30 -9.47 -26.30
N PHE A 362 1.71 -9.71 -25.12
CA PHE A 362 2.27 -9.21 -23.85
C PHE A 362 3.68 -9.76 -23.55
N LEU A 363 3.91 -11.06 -23.77
CA LEU A 363 5.23 -11.68 -23.65
C LEU A 363 6.22 -11.06 -24.64
N THR A 364 5.81 -10.82 -25.88
CA THR A 364 6.64 -10.20 -26.93
C THR A 364 7.08 -8.78 -26.54
N GLU A 365 6.16 -7.96 -26.03
CA GLU A 365 6.46 -6.62 -25.49
C GLU A 365 7.42 -6.69 -24.30
N LEU A 366 7.20 -7.63 -23.38
CA LEU A 366 8.01 -7.79 -22.18
C LEU A 366 9.44 -8.26 -22.51
N ILE A 367 9.59 -9.25 -23.41
CA ILE A 367 10.89 -9.73 -23.92
C ILE A 367 11.61 -8.62 -24.71
N SER A 368 10.88 -7.89 -25.56
CA SER A 368 11.42 -6.75 -26.32
C SER A 368 11.97 -5.67 -25.38
N TRP A 369 11.22 -5.31 -24.32
CA TRP A 369 11.71 -4.43 -23.27
C TRP A 369 12.98 -4.98 -22.61
N GLY A 370 13.00 -6.27 -22.26
CA GLY A 370 14.12 -6.94 -21.58
C GLY A 370 15.38 -7.18 -22.43
N SER A 371 15.33 -6.95 -23.75
CA SER A 371 16.43 -7.21 -24.68
C SER A 371 17.77 -6.58 -24.26
N HIS A 372 17.74 -5.31 -23.80
CA HIS A 372 18.91 -4.58 -23.32
C HIS A 372 19.58 -5.16 -22.06
N LEU A 373 18.90 -6.09 -21.37
CA LEU A 373 19.43 -6.82 -20.21
C LEU A 373 20.09 -8.15 -20.61
N ARG A 374 20.05 -8.56 -21.88
CA ARG A 374 20.71 -9.76 -22.40
C ARG A 374 22.05 -9.44 -23.10
N SER A 375 22.97 -10.38 -23.10
CA SER A 375 24.24 -10.33 -23.80
C SER A 375 24.08 -10.68 -25.28
N GLU A 376 25.13 -10.51 -26.07
CA GLU A 376 25.17 -10.99 -27.47
C GLU A 376 25.04 -12.51 -27.58
N THR A 377 25.38 -13.25 -26.51
CA THR A 377 25.17 -14.71 -26.41
C THR A 377 23.81 -15.06 -25.78
N GLY A 378 22.89 -14.10 -25.64
CA GLY A 378 21.55 -14.27 -25.07
C GLY A 378 21.48 -14.38 -23.55
N SER A 379 22.60 -14.60 -22.87
CA SER A 379 22.68 -14.71 -21.41
C SER A 379 22.36 -13.41 -20.68
N PHE A 380 21.73 -13.49 -19.51
CA PHE A 380 21.34 -12.30 -18.76
C PHE A 380 22.53 -11.55 -18.16
N ARG A 381 22.65 -10.24 -18.43
CA ARG A 381 23.71 -9.35 -17.91
C ARG A 381 23.45 -8.98 -16.45
N SER A 382 23.46 -9.96 -15.54
CA SER A 382 23.08 -9.81 -14.13
C SER A 382 23.81 -8.65 -13.41
N GLN A 383 25.11 -8.44 -13.67
CA GLN A 383 25.87 -7.31 -13.12
C GLN A 383 25.39 -5.94 -13.61
N TYR A 384 25.08 -5.79 -14.90
CA TYR A 384 24.54 -4.55 -15.48
C TYR A 384 23.14 -4.27 -14.94
N ALA A 385 22.29 -5.30 -14.93
CA ALA A 385 20.93 -5.20 -14.45
C ALA A 385 20.84 -4.89 -12.94
N ARG A 386 21.80 -5.40 -12.14
CA ARG A 386 22.00 -5.05 -10.72
C ARG A 386 22.41 -3.58 -10.56
N LYS A 387 23.47 -3.15 -11.24
CA LYS A 387 24.07 -1.80 -11.07
C LYS A 387 23.14 -0.66 -11.51
N HIS A 388 22.29 -0.87 -12.51
CA HIS A 388 21.49 0.20 -13.11
C HIS A 388 19.97 0.09 -12.89
N TYR A 389 19.44 -1.12 -12.65
CA TYR A 389 17.99 -1.35 -12.71
C TYR A 389 17.42 -2.22 -11.59
N GLN A 390 18.20 -2.61 -10.58
CA GLN A 390 17.88 -3.52 -9.44
C GLN A 390 16.37 -3.80 -9.21
N SER A 391 15.58 -2.80 -8.76
CA SER A 391 14.14 -3.01 -8.47
C SER A 391 13.24 -3.13 -9.71
N THR A 392 13.61 -2.50 -10.83
CA THR A 392 12.91 -2.57 -12.13
C THR A 392 13.15 -3.95 -12.77
N THR A 393 14.41 -4.38 -12.81
CA THR A 393 14.86 -5.71 -13.24
C THR A 393 14.11 -6.83 -12.53
N THR A 394 14.08 -6.81 -11.20
CA THR A 394 13.44 -7.88 -10.41
C THR A 394 11.95 -7.99 -10.73
N ARG A 395 11.27 -6.87 -11.01
CA ARG A 395 9.84 -6.88 -11.41
C ARG A 395 9.65 -7.39 -12.83
N TYR A 396 10.51 -7.00 -13.76
CA TYR A 396 10.51 -7.55 -15.12
C TYR A 396 10.63 -9.09 -15.10
N LEU A 397 11.65 -9.63 -14.42
CA LEU A 397 11.86 -11.08 -14.32
C LEU A 397 10.71 -11.79 -13.60
N LEU A 398 10.18 -11.20 -12.53
CA LEU A 398 9.02 -11.73 -11.81
C LEU A 398 7.79 -11.83 -12.72
N PHE A 399 7.45 -10.78 -13.46
CA PHE A 399 6.31 -10.81 -14.37
C PHE A 399 6.56 -11.70 -15.60
N LEU A 400 7.79 -11.81 -16.08
CA LEU A 400 8.14 -12.72 -17.17
C LEU A 400 7.95 -14.18 -16.74
N THR A 401 8.45 -14.55 -15.56
CA THR A 401 8.29 -15.89 -14.97
C THR A 401 6.81 -16.22 -14.73
N LEU A 402 6.03 -15.26 -14.19
CA LEU A 402 4.58 -15.41 -14.06
C LEU A 402 3.89 -15.57 -15.43
N ALA A 403 4.26 -14.76 -16.43
CA ALA A 403 3.63 -14.80 -17.75
C ALA A 403 3.84 -16.14 -18.46
N TYR A 404 5.02 -16.74 -18.35
CA TYR A 404 5.26 -18.10 -18.86
C TYR A 404 4.50 -19.17 -18.07
N ARG A 405 4.37 -19.05 -16.74
CA ARG A 405 3.43 -19.90 -15.95
C ARG A 405 1.99 -19.76 -16.47
N PHE A 406 1.51 -18.55 -16.72
CA PHE A 406 0.19 -18.33 -17.31
C PHE A 406 0.06 -18.88 -18.74
N GLN A 407 1.16 -18.92 -19.51
CA GLN A 407 1.18 -19.51 -20.85
C GLN A 407 0.99 -21.01 -20.80
N ILE A 408 1.74 -21.72 -19.94
CA ILE A 408 1.56 -23.17 -19.71
C ILE A 408 0.12 -23.46 -19.26
N ALA A 409 -0.43 -22.61 -18.40
CA ALA A 409 -1.75 -22.82 -17.83
C ALA A 409 -2.88 -22.77 -18.88
N ILE A 410 -2.78 -21.93 -19.91
CA ILE A 410 -3.79 -21.81 -20.98
C ILE A 410 -3.48 -22.61 -22.25
N ASP A 411 -2.20 -22.89 -22.50
CA ASP A 411 -1.68 -23.56 -23.69
C ASP A 411 -0.64 -24.62 -23.31
N VAL A 412 -1.13 -25.79 -22.90
CA VAL A 412 -0.29 -26.94 -22.50
C VAL A 412 0.64 -27.40 -23.62
N THR A 413 0.29 -27.14 -24.90
CA THR A 413 1.16 -27.48 -26.04
C THR A 413 2.46 -26.66 -26.06
N SER A 414 2.43 -25.45 -25.49
CA SER A 414 3.59 -24.57 -25.37
C SER A 414 4.48 -24.89 -24.15
N ALA A 415 4.06 -25.84 -23.30
CA ALA A 415 4.64 -26.07 -21.98
C ALA A 415 6.14 -26.41 -21.96
N PRO A 416 6.71 -27.24 -22.88
CA PRO A 416 8.14 -27.56 -22.84
C PRO A 416 9.05 -26.32 -22.95
N LEU A 417 8.73 -25.41 -23.88
CA LEU A 417 9.49 -24.17 -24.07
C LEU A 417 9.20 -23.15 -22.96
N ALA A 418 7.93 -23.02 -22.56
CA ALA A 418 7.54 -22.10 -21.51
C ALA A 418 8.13 -22.49 -20.15
N GLU A 419 8.16 -23.78 -19.77
CA GLU A 419 8.76 -24.25 -18.52
C GLU A 419 10.28 -24.00 -18.50
N ALA A 420 10.98 -24.24 -19.61
CA ALA A 420 12.40 -23.91 -19.72
C ALA A 420 12.66 -22.42 -19.46
N ASN A 421 11.81 -21.52 -19.99
CA ASN A 421 11.89 -20.08 -19.74
C ASN A 421 11.46 -19.69 -18.30
N VAL A 422 10.52 -20.42 -17.69
CA VAL A 422 10.16 -20.25 -16.26
C VAL A 422 11.36 -20.56 -15.37
N VAL A 423 12.06 -21.66 -15.64
CA VAL A 423 13.26 -22.08 -14.89
C VAL A 423 14.41 -21.08 -15.13
N GLU A 424 14.67 -20.65 -16.38
CA GLU A 424 15.66 -19.60 -16.68
C GLU A 424 15.39 -18.32 -15.87
N GLY A 425 14.12 -17.87 -15.87
CA GLY A 425 13.68 -16.70 -15.12
C GLY A 425 13.83 -16.85 -13.61
N ALA A 426 13.50 -18.03 -13.06
CA ALA A 426 13.67 -18.34 -11.64
C ALA A 426 15.16 -18.34 -11.24
N THR A 427 16.05 -18.95 -12.01
CA THR A 427 17.50 -18.94 -11.76
C THR A 427 18.07 -17.52 -11.77
N TYR A 428 17.61 -16.62 -12.66
CA TYR A 428 18.03 -15.23 -12.61
C TYR A 428 17.48 -14.47 -11.39
N LEU A 429 16.26 -14.78 -10.94
CA LEU A 429 15.73 -14.23 -9.70
C LEU A 429 16.54 -14.71 -8.48
N GLU A 430 16.94 -15.98 -8.42
CA GLU A 430 17.86 -16.52 -7.40
C GLU A 430 19.19 -15.77 -7.39
N GLN A 431 19.87 -15.63 -8.55
CA GLN A 431 21.13 -14.86 -8.64
C GLN A 431 21.00 -13.40 -8.19
N ILE A 432 19.83 -12.79 -8.36
CA ILE A 432 19.55 -11.46 -7.83
C ILE A 432 19.38 -11.57 -6.31
N ILE A 433 18.49 -12.41 -5.79
CA ILE A 433 18.25 -12.61 -4.35
C ILE A 433 19.55 -12.88 -3.59
N ASP A 434 20.36 -13.82 -4.08
CA ASP A 434 21.63 -14.23 -3.47
C ASP A 434 22.62 -13.08 -3.36
N SER A 435 22.68 -12.22 -4.39
CA SER A 435 23.52 -11.03 -4.36
C SER A 435 23.09 -9.93 -3.39
N HIS A 436 21.95 -10.09 -2.70
CA HIS A 436 21.50 -9.20 -1.62
C HIS A 436 21.43 -9.93 -0.26
N GLN A 437 21.93 -11.17 -0.12
CA GLN A 437 21.94 -11.88 1.17
C GLN A 437 22.73 -11.16 2.27
N HIS A 438 23.67 -10.28 1.89
CA HIS A 438 24.45 -9.46 2.82
C HIS A 438 23.82 -8.08 3.11
N GLU A 439 22.72 -7.71 2.45
CA GLU A 439 21.96 -6.52 2.82
C GLU A 439 21.02 -6.88 4.00
N PRO A 440 21.07 -6.15 5.14
CA PRO A 440 20.33 -6.53 6.36
C PRO A 440 18.80 -6.55 6.20
N VAL A 441 18.28 -5.96 5.12
CA VAL A 441 16.85 -5.94 4.80
C VAL A 441 16.67 -6.23 3.31
N SER A 442 16.29 -7.47 2.97
CA SER A 442 15.94 -7.81 1.59
C SER A 442 14.67 -7.08 1.13
N ALA A 443 14.75 -6.38 -0.01
CA ALA A 443 13.62 -5.64 -0.58
C ALA A 443 12.40 -6.56 -0.85
N PRO A 444 11.15 -6.05 -0.84
CA PRO A 444 9.94 -6.89 -0.98
C PRO A 444 9.89 -7.63 -2.29
N THR A 445 10.37 -6.96 -3.33
CA THR A 445 10.45 -7.52 -4.67
C THR A 445 11.33 -8.77 -4.67
N LEU A 446 12.37 -8.82 -3.84
CA LEU A 446 13.23 -10.00 -3.65
C LEU A 446 12.54 -11.08 -2.82
N ARG A 447 11.84 -10.72 -1.74
CA ARG A 447 11.05 -11.67 -0.93
C ARG A 447 9.93 -12.33 -1.73
N LEU A 448 9.24 -11.57 -2.56
CA LEU A 448 8.19 -12.10 -3.43
C LEU A 448 8.78 -12.84 -4.64
N ALA A 449 9.90 -12.38 -5.21
CA ALA A 449 10.65 -13.17 -6.17
C ALA A 449 11.06 -14.51 -5.58
N LYS A 450 11.49 -14.56 -4.31
CA LYS A 450 11.79 -15.82 -3.60
C LYS A 450 10.57 -16.72 -3.51
N LYS A 451 9.38 -16.21 -3.16
CA LYS A 451 8.14 -17.01 -3.22
C LYS A 451 7.80 -17.51 -4.63
N VAL A 452 8.02 -16.72 -5.68
CA VAL A 452 7.82 -17.15 -7.07
C VAL A 452 8.81 -18.26 -7.44
N VAL A 453 10.09 -18.09 -7.14
CA VAL A 453 11.16 -19.10 -7.29
C VAL A 453 10.79 -20.39 -6.55
N ASP A 454 10.43 -20.31 -5.27
CA ASP A 454 10.10 -21.46 -4.45
C ASP A 454 8.85 -22.18 -4.99
N SER A 455 7.85 -21.44 -5.49
CA SER A 455 6.71 -22.03 -6.19
C SER A 455 7.12 -22.76 -7.47
N VAL A 456 8.06 -22.22 -8.25
CA VAL A 456 8.56 -22.84 -9.47
C VAL A 456 9.27 -24.15 -9.12
N ASN A 457 10.26 -24.09 -8.23
CA ASN A 457 11.03 -25.24 -7.80
C ASN A 457 10.14 -26.35 -7.19
N THR A 458 9.05 -25.98 -6.52
CA THR A 458 8.05 -26.91 -5.97
C THR A 458 7.16 -27.56 -7.04
N THR A 459 6.81 -26.86 -8.12
CA THR A 459 5.79 -27.32 -9.08
C THR A 459 6.29 -27.73 -10.46
N THR A 460 7.57 -27.49 -10.81
CA THR A 460 8.11 -27.80 -12.15
C THR A 460 7.87 -29.25 -12.60
N ALA A 461 7.98 -30.24 -11.70
CA ALA A 461 7.76 -31.64 -12.04
C ALA A 461 6.30 -31.93 -12.45
N SER A 462 5.32 -31.47 -11.67
CA SER A 462 3.89 -31.71 -11.96
C SER A 462 3.39 -30.89 -13.15
N TRP A 463 3.95 -29.69 -13.36
CA TRP A 463 3.65 -28.85 -14.53
C TRP A 463 4.25 -29.39 -15.82
N SER A 464 5.38 -30.09 -15.75
CA SER A 464 5.93 -30.85 -16.88
C SER A 464 5.14 -32.12 -17.18
N GLN A 465 4.67 -32.83 -16.14
CA GLN A 465 3.92 -34.09 -16.27
C GLN A 465 2.46 -33.91 -16.72
N ALA A 466 1.87 -32.71 -16.55
CA ALA A 466 0.53 -32.39 -17.06
C ALA A 466 0.38 -32.53 -18.59
N GLN A 467 1.49 -32.74 -19.31
CA GLN A 467 1.55 -32.98 -20.76
C GLN A 467 1.26 -34.43 -21.15
N SER A 468 1.43 -35.42 -20.25
CA SER A 468 1.40 -36.85 -20.61
C SER A 468 0.10 -37.58 -20.28
N SER A 469 -0.86 -36.93 -19.62
CA SER A 469 -2.20 -37.49 -19.39
C SER A 469 -3.08 -37.30 -20.64
N ASP A 470 -2.74 -38.03 -21.70
CA ASP A 470 -3.38 -37.99 -23.01
C ASP A 470 -4.75 -38.71 -22.99
N THR A 471 -5.68 -38.19 -22.19
CA THR A 471 -7.10 -38.57 -22.21
C THR A 471 -7.86 -37.59 -23.08
N ALA A 472 -8.57 -38.10 -24.09
CA ALA A 472 -9.15 -37.33 -25.20
C ALA A 472 -10.21 -36.26 -24.83
N ASP A 473 -10.60 -36.17 -23.55
CA ASP A 473 -11.55 -35.19 -23.00
C ASP A 473 -10.88 -34.01 -22.27
N GLN A 474 -9.54 -33.88 -22.28
CA GLN A 474 -8.85 -32.76 -21.63
C GLN A 474 -8.95 -31.47 -22.48
N PRO A 475 -9.58 -30.38 -21.98
CA PRO A 475 -9.43 -29.07 -22.60
C PRO A 475 -7.97 -28.65 -22.46
N GLY A 476 -7.36 -28.03 -23.49
CA GLY A 476 -5.91 -27.79 -23.60
C GLY A 476 -5.28 -26.78 -22.61
N THR A 477 -5.88 -26.63 -21.44
CA THR A 477 -5.44 -25.88 -20.25
C THR A 477 -4.89 -26.85 -19.20
N ILE A 478 -4.06 -26.37 -18.27
CA ILE A 478 -3.63 -27.18 -17.11
C ILE A 478 -4.82 -27.54 -16.20
N ALA A 479 -4.72 -28.63 -15.44
CA ALA A 479 -5.71 -29.03 -14.45
C ALA A 479 -5.98 -27.90 -13.41
N PRO A 480 -7.26 -27.55 -13.12
CA PRO A 480 -7.62 -26.49 -12.18
C PRO A 480 -7.00 -26.65 -10.78
N GLU A 481 -6.82 -27.89 -10.33
CA GLU A 481 -6.27 -28.24 -9.02
C GLU A 481 -4.79 -27.88 -8.94
N LEU A 482 -4.01 -28.19 -9.98
CA LEU A 482 -2.59 -27.82 -10.10
C LEU A 482 -2.42 -26.30 -10.17
N PHE A 483 -3.29 -25.62 -10.94
CA PHE A 483 -3.29 -24.17 -11.05
C PHE A 483 -3.65 -23.47 -9.73
N THR A 484 -4.64 -23.99 -9.00
CA THR A 484 -5.07 -23.50 -7.69
C THR A 484 -3.96 -23.70 -6.65
N HIS A 485 -3.33 -24.87 -6.64
CA HIS A 485 -2.20 -25.16 -5.75
C HIS A 485 -1.02 -24.21 -5.97
N TRP A 486 -0.59 -24.03 -7.23
CA TRP A 486 0.46 -23.07 -7.57
C TRP A 486 0.08 -21.62 -7.21
N SER A 487 -1.16 -21.21 -7.48
CA SER A 487 -1.66 -19.88 -7.11
C SER A 487 -1.59 -19.65 -5.60
N ALA A 488 -1.93 -20.65 -4.80
CA ALA A 488 -1.79 -20.59 -3.35
C ALA A 488 -0.32 -20.45 -2.89
N LEU A 489 0.62 -21.18 -3.52
CA LEU A 489 2.06 -21.08 -3.21
C LEU A 489 2.61 -19.67 -3.45
N VAL A 490 2.23 -19.01 -4.56
CA VAL A 490 2.63 -17.62 -4.82
C VAL A 490 1.83 -16.59 -4.00
N GLY A 491 0.80 -17.00 -3.27
CA GLY A 491 -0.06 -16.11 -2.48
C GLY A 491 -1.06 -15.31 -3.31
N ARG A 492 -1.48 -15.86 -4.46
CA ARG A 492 -2.48 -15.28 -5.37
C ARG A 492 -3.85 -15.88 -5.09
N VAL A 493 -4.85 -15.00 -4.96
CA VAL A 493 -6.28 -15.38 -4.94
C VAL A 493 -6.66 -15.90 -6.32
N VAL A 494 -7.54 -16.91 -6.37
CA VAL A 494 -8.14 -17.45 -7.60
C VAL A 494 -9.64 -17.25 -7.57
#